data_AF-A0A967CN90-F1
#
_entry.id   AF-A0A967CN90-F1
#
_cell.length_a   1.000
_cell.length_b   1.000
_cell.length_c   1.000
_cell.angle_alpha   90.00
_cell.angle_beta   90.00
_cell.angle_gamma   90.00
#
_symmetry.space_group_name_H-M   'P 1'
#
loop_
_entity.id
_entity.type
_entity.pdbx_description
1 polymer ?
#
loop_
_entity_poly.entity_id
_entity_poly.type
_entity_poly.pdbx_seq_one_letter_code
_entity_poly.pdbx_strand_id
1 'polypeptide(L)'
;NGAASTVEPSNLSESACNFITTADGYTWKFLYKMDAADFEKFETTAYMPVVTSANVAGNTVSGAIDVIKINTRGSNYVATLDGQFAADDLRDAIPSNATFSANSTTYRLNANASTNTDFYVTSVLYISSGTGAGQLKRIIDYNASSKVITLDTPFTTPPSTDSVYTVAPQVRISGDGSGAEAFAIVNTTAGTAVNNFIEAIRVVNRGNNYTYATATLIGNTGGVQNAASVSVIIPPIGGHGSNVERELGARTLGLSFRFNQDESGFITTENDYRQIAILKNPLFDGVEINLINETGAFVGTEPIHQVSKILIAGSANTGTACTIIDGSGTKFSNLANGQLLILTNPATNESCLRAADLVSNDTHITLNSAPSFACTIAQIYAATITASAARSGGSGSTVSLTNTEPKFNTGHIVIGENSGSQGTIDSITINNKVYNDWRFFDNRSRMAYTANSGFVAEDATLYQVSLDTANARFHTANGTYLFFTNDKGPLTADPNLRILVANSASSFDAGSTKVTSDIVKLSGEVVYIENNTPITRSNTQSETAKIVIKF
;
A
#
# COMPACT_ATOMS: atom_id res chain seq x y z
N ASN A 1 31.57 -10.27 7.30
CA ASN A 1 32.69 -10.02 8.24
C ASN A 1 32.26 -10.18 9.71
N GLY A 2 30.96 -10.14 10.05
CA GLY A 2 30.45 -10.52 11.39
C GLY A 2 30.68 -9.48 12.49
N ALA A 3 31.23 -8.31 12.13
CA ALA A 3 31.43 -7.19 13.04
C ALA A 3 30.20 -6.27 13.06
N ALA A 4 30.17 -5.25 13.92
CA ALA A 4 29.21 -4.17 13.72
C ALA A 4 29.61 -3.37 12.46
N SER A 5 28.64 -2.98 11.64
CA SER A 5 28.91 -2.04 10.55
C SER A 5 29.31 -0.69 11.13
N THR A 6 30.31 -0.06 10.52
CA THR A 6 30.88 1.22 10.96
C THR A 6 30.66 2.34 9.95
N VAL A 7 30.08 2.02 8.78
CA VAL A 7 29.82 2.95 7.69
C VAL A 7 28.33 2.96 7.40
N GLU A 8 27.71 4.13 7.54
CA GLU A 8 26.30 4.33 7.21
C GLU A 8 26.06 4.15 5.70
N PRO A 9 25.03 3.39 5.28
CA PRO A 9 24.64 3.29 3.88
C PRO A 9 23.87 4.55 3.44
N SER A 10 24.46 5.34 2.54
CA SER A 10 23.86 6.60 2.03
C SER A 10 23.09 6.46 0.71
N ASN A 11 22.99 5.26 0.14
CA ASN A 11 22.29 5.05 -1.13
C ASN A 11 20.77 5.08 -0.97
N LEU A 12 20.13 6.05 -1.61
CA LEU A 12 18.66 6.21 -1.65
C LEU A 12 18.06 5.84 -3.03
N SER A 13 18.82 5.14 -3.88
CA SER A 13 18.35 4.73 -5.21
C SER A 13 17.29 3.64 -5.14
N GLU A 14 16.17 3.84 -5.82
CA GLU A 14 15.07 2.88 -5.95
C GLU A 14 15.16 2.04 -7.23
N SER A 15 16.31 2.07 -7.92
CA SER A 15 16.55 1.30 -9.15
C SER A 15 16.74 -0.20 -8.89
N ALA A 16 16.59 -1.03 -9.93
CA ALA A 16 16.69 -2.50 -9.84
C ALA A 16 18.05 -3.06 -9.36
N CYS A 17 19.11 -2.24 -9.42
CA CYS A 17 20.45 -2.57 -8.96
C CYS A 17 20.89 -1.59 -7.85
N ASN A 18 20.10 -1.50 -6.78
CA ASN A 18 20.35 -0.59 -5.66
C ASN A 18 21.23 -1.18 -4.54
N PHE A 19 22.14 -2.09 -4.90
CA PHE A 19 23.11 -2.63 -3.97
C PHE A 19 24.35 -1.73 -3.92
N ILE A 20 24.82 -1.42 -2.72
CA ILE A 20 26.12 -0.77 -2.52
C ILE A 20 26.98 -1.59 -1.57
N THR A 21 28.28 -1.65 -1.82
CA THR A 21 29.23 -2.20 -0.87
C THR A 21 29.96 -1.03 -0.20
N THR A 22 29.87 -0.96 1.13
CA THR A 22 30.54 0.07 1.94
C THR A 22 31.98 -0.34 2.26
N ALA A 23 32.82 0.62 2.67
CA ALA A 23 34.24 0.40 2.93
C ALA A 23 34.52 -0.58 4.09
N ASP A 24 33.54 -0.80 4.97
CA ASP A 24 33.60 -1.83 6.01
C ASP A 24 33.28 -3.24 5.48
N GLY A 25 32.96 -3.40 4.19
CA GLY A 25 32.73 -4.68 3.53
C GLY A 25 31.29 -5.20 3.64
N TYR A 26 30.36 -4.39 4.16
CA TYR A 26 28.93 -4.70 4.11
C TYR A 26 28.34 -4.38 2.75
N THR A 27 27.36 -5.18 2.32
CA THR A 27 26.55 -4.88 1.13
C THR A 27 25.14 -4.55 1.57
N TRP A 28 24.67 -3.38 1.18
CA TRP A 28 23.37 -2.83 1.56
C TRP A 28 22.45 -2.75 0.35
N LYS A 29 21.17 -3.05 0.56
CA LYS A 29 20.09 -2.82 -0.41
C LYS A 29 19.13 -1.80 0.16
N PHE A 30 18.80 -0.77 -0.61
CA PHE A 30 17.75 0.16 -0.23
C PHE A 30 16.37 -0.51 -0.33
N LEU A 31 15.53 -0.39 0.71
CA LEU A 31 14.20 -1.00 0.75
C LEU A 31 13.08 0.03 0.61
N TYR A 32 13.12 1.08 1.42
CA TYR A 32 12.15 2.17 1.39
C TYR A 32 12.72 3.41 2.08
N LYS A 33 12.03 4.54 1.86
CA LYS A 33 12.17 5.78 2.62
C LYS A 33 10.77 6.27 2.99
N MET A 34 10.74 7.12 4.00
CA MET A 34 9.54 7.81 4.47
C MET A 34 9.90 9.26 4.71
N ASP A 35 8.94 10.17 4.54
CA ASP A 35 9.15 11.55 4.96
C ASP A 35 9.07 11.69 6.50
N ALA A 36 9.56 12.80 7.02
CA ALA A 36 9.61 13.01 8.47
C ALA A 36 8.20 13.08 9.10
N ALA A 37 7.21 13.60 8.36
CA ALA A 37 5.87 13.80 8.90
C ALA A 37 5.15 12.45 9.09
N ASP A 38 5.25 11.56 8.12
CA ASP A 38 4.71 10.20 8.21
C ASP A 38 5.47 9.39 9.27
N PHE A 39 6.79 9.56 9.37
CA PHE A 39 7.57 8.91 10.41
C PHE A 39 7.11 9.34 11.80
N GLU A 40 7.09 10.65 12.06
CA GLU A 40 6.64 11.22 13.34
C GLU A 40 5.19 10.86 13.67
N LYS A 41 4.34 10.67 12.65
CA LYS A 41 2.94 10.31 12.85
C LYS A 41 2.77 8.91 13.44
N PHE A 42 3.63 7.95 13.09
CA PHE A 42 3.48 6.54 13.47
C PHE A 42 4.59 6.01 14.38
N GLU A 43 5.73 6.69 14.49
CA GLU A 43 6.82 6.31 15.38
C GLU A 43 6.35 6.28 16.84
N THR A 44 6.85 5.28 17.57
CA THR A 44 6.80 5.25 19.03
C THR A 44 8.20 4.93 19.56
N THR A 45 8.40 5.04 20.87
CA THR A 45 9.68 4.70 21.51
C THR A 45 10.18 3.28 21.20
N ALA A 46 9.28 2.34 20.85
CA ALA A 46 9.61 0.94 20.60
C ALA A 46 9.35 0.44 19.16
N TYR A 47 8.73 1.26 18.31
CA TYR A 47 8.30 0.83 16.97
C TYR A 47 8.56 1.94 15.94
N MET A 48 9.10 1.54 14.79
CA MET A 48 9.21 2.37 13.59
C MET A 48 8.18 1.92 12.54
N PRO A 49 7.63 2.85 11.75
CA PRO A 49 6.73 2.49 10.66
C PRO A 49 7.50 1.86 9.49
N VAL A 50 6.86 0.89 8.85
CA VAL A 50 7.35 0.22 7.64
C VAL A 50 6.37 0.50 6.51
N VAL A 51 6.90 0.91 5.35
CA VAL A 51 6.11 1.11 4.14
C VAL A 51 6.81 0.49 2.95
N THR A 52 6.03 -0.08 2.04
CA THR A 52 6.56 -0.58 0.77
C THR A 52 6.80 0.58 -0.21
N SER A 53 8.02 0.68 -0.74
CA SER A 53 8.31 1.52 -1.90
C SER A 53 7.84 0.81 -3.18
N ALA A 54 6.90 1.43 -3.91
CA ALA A 54 6.37 0.87 -5.15
C ALA A 54 7.46 0.64 -6.21
N ASN A 55 8.45 1.54 -6.28
CA ASN A 55 9.56 1.43 -7.22
C ASN A 55 10.50 0.28 -6.86
N VAL A 56 10.88 0.14 -5.59
CA VAL A 56 11.75 -0.96 -5.14
C VAL A 56 11.04 -2.31 -5.35
N ALA A 57 9.77 -2.41 -4.94
CA ALA A 57 8.97 -3.62 -5.10
C ALA A 57 8.80 -4.00 -6.58
N GLY A 58 8.50 -3.03 -7.45
CA GLY A 58 8.35 -3.25 -8.89
C GLY A 58 9.64 -3.65 -9.62
N ASN A 59 10.79 -3.30 -9.07
CA ASN A 59 12.12 -3.61 -9.62
C ASN A 59 12.73 -4.91 -9.09
N THR A 60 12.02 -5.65 -8.25
CA THR A 60 12.49 -6.92 -7.72
C THR A 60 12.48 -8.03 -8.77
N VAL A 61 13.41 -8.97 -8.64
CA VAL A 61 13.52 -10.13 -9.53
C VAL A 61 13.38 -11.39 -8.68
N SER A 62 12.31 -12.15 -8.93
CA SER A 62 12.03 -13.38 -8.18
C SER A 62 13.15 -14.41 -8.41
N GLY A 63 13.65 -14.98 -7.31
CA GLY A 63 14.72 -15.97 -7.35
C GLY A 63 16.07 -15.45 -7.87
N ALA A 64 16.32 -14.14 -7.85
CA ALA A 64 17.64 -13.61 -8.18
C ALA A 64 18.67 -13.97 -7.10
N ILE A 65 19.85 -14.45 -7.50
CA ILE A 65 20.94 -14.77 -6.59
C ILE A 65 21.71 -13.49 -6.28
N ASP A 66 21.28 -12.77 -5.24
CA ASP A 66 21.96 -11.55 -4.78
C ASP A 66 23.21 -11.87 -3.94
N VAL A 67 23.23 -13.01 -3.24
CA VAL A 67 24.29 -13.35 -2.26
C VAL A 67 24.77 -14.79 -2.41
N ILE A 68 26.09 -14.94 -2.53
CA ILE A 68 26.80 -16.22 -2.39
C ILE A 68 27.73 -16.10 -1.17
N LYS A 69 27.37 -16.82 -0.10
CA LYS A 69 28.08 -16.80 1.18
C LYS A 69 29.31 -17.71 1.11
N ILE A 70 30.45 -17.21 1.57
CA ILE A 70 31.65 -18.02 1.81
C ILE A 70 31.54 -18.67 3.18
N ASN A 71 31.57 -20.01 3.22
CA ASN A 71 31.56 -20.79 4.45
C ASN A 71 32.99 -21.07 4.94
N THR A 72 33.86 -21.48 4.03
CA THR A 72 35.31 -21.63 4.27
C THR A 72 36.07 -20.94 3.15
N ARG A 73 37.12 -20.18 3.49
CA ARG A 73 37.88 -19.37 2.51
C ARG A 73 38.89 -20.18 1.70
N GLY A 74 39.22 -21.38 2.17
CA GLY A 74 40.26 -22.23 1.57
C GLY A 74 41.65 -21.58 1.56
N SER A 75 42.59 -22.19 0.85
CA SER A 75 43.98 -21.72 0.75
C SER A 75 44.66 -22.16 -0.56
N ASN A 76 45.77 -21.52 -0.90
CA ASN A 76 46.58 -21.82 -2.09
C ASN A 76 45.81 -21.70 -3.41
N TYR A 77 44.82 -20.81 -3.45
CA TYR A 77 44.29 -20.34 -4.73
C TYR A 77 45.37 -19.55 -5.46
N VAL A 78 45.33 -19.53 -6.79
CA VAL A 78 46.23 -18.67 -7.55
C VAL A 78 45.69 -17.24 -7.52
N ALA A 79 46.57 -16.25 -7.54
CA ALA A 79 46.19 -14.84 -7.64
C ALA A 79 45.31 -14.57 -8.87
N THR A 80 44.46 -13.55 -8.80
CA THR A 80 43.78 -13.03 -9.99
C THR A 80 44.79 -12.40 -10.95
N LEU A 81 44.59 -12.60 -12.26
CA LEU A 81 45.40 -11.93 -13.28
C LEU A 81 44.59 -10.79 -13.89
N ASP A 82 45.01 -9.57 -13.64
CA ASP A 82 44.41 -8.38 -14.24
C ASP A 82 45.26 -7.89 -15.43
N GLY A 83 44.59 -7.37 -16.45
CA GLY A 83 45.23 -6.81 -17.63
C GLY A 83 44.29 -5.95 -18.47
N GLN A 84 44.86 -5.29 -19.48
CA GLN A 84 44.11 -4.56 -20.50
C GLN A 84 44.50 -5.12 -21.86
N PHE A 85 43.55 -5.26 -22.77
CA PHE A 85 43.85 -5.77 -24.11
C PHE A 85 44.62 -4.74 -24.94
N ALA A 86 45.73 -5.16 -25.53
CA ALA A 86 46.37 -4.44 -26.62
C ALA A 86 45.74 -4.81 -27.97
N ALA A 87 46.00 -4.02 -29.02
CA ALA A 87 45.47 -4.27 -30.36
C ALA A 87 45.80 -5.69 -30.87
N ASP A 88 47.00 -6.18 -30.59
CA ASP A 88 47.44 -7.52 -31.00
C ASP A 88 46.79 -8.67 -30.21
N ASP A 89 46.22 -8.39 -29.04
CA ASP A 89 45.60 -9.39 -28.16
C ASP A 89 44.17 -9.76 -28.60
N LEU A 90 43.60 -8.94 -29.49
CA LEU A 90 42.22 -9.00 -29.98
C LEU A 90 42.11 -9.59 -31.40
N ARG A 91 43.20 -10.13 -31.94
CA ARG A 91 43.20 -10.76 -33.27
C ARG A 91 42.47 -12.11 -33.24
N ASP A 92 41.86 -12.47 -34.37
CA ASP A 92 41.26 -13.80 -34.52
C ASP A 92 42.35 -14.88 -34.56
N ALA A 93 42.07 -16.05 -34.00
CA ALA A 93 42.93 -17.25 -34.08
C ALA A 93 44.44 -17.00 -33.82
N ILE A 94 44.80 -16.36 -32.70
CA ILE A 94 46.20 -16.14 -32.28
C ILE A 94 46.87 -17.52 -32.05
N PRO A 95 48.05 -17.82 -32.67
CA PRO A 95 49.09 -16.89 -33.14
C PRO A 95 49.10 -16.58 -34.65
N SER A 96 48.06 -16.90 -35.42
CA SER A 96 48.08 -16.64 -36.87
C SER A 96 47.97 -15.14 -37.21
N ASN A 97 48.50 -14.74 -38.37
CA ASN A 97 48.49 -13.35 -38.88
C ASN A 97 47.12 -12.95 -39.45
N ALA A 98 46.04 -13.22 -38.71
CA ALA A 98 44.69 -12.84 -39.11
C ALA A 98 44.38 -11.38 -38.75
N THR A 99 43.47 -10.79 -39.52
CA THR A 99 42.94 -9.42 -39.35
C THR A 99 42.18 -9.30 -38.03
N PHE A 100 42.11 -8.10 -37.46
CA PHE A 100 41.26 -7.80 -36.30
C PHE A 100 39.82 -8.28 -36.55
N SER A 101 39.35 -9.25 -35.75
CA SER A 101 37.96 -9.71 -35.78
C SER A 101 37.30 -9.27 -34.49
N ALA A 102 36.22 -8.52 -34.60
CA ALA A 102 35.49 -8.05 -33.43
C ALA A 102 34.96 -9.24 -32.59
N ASN A 103 34.55 -10.35 -33.21
CA ASN A 103 33.93 -11.45 -32.48
C ASN A 103 34.79 -12.72 -32.54
N SER A 104 35.49 -13.03 -31.45
CA SER A 104 36.46 -14.14 -31.35
C SER A 104 36.21 -14.94 -30.07
N THR A 105 36.64 -16.21 -30.07
CA THR A 105 36.75 -17.02 -28.85
C THR A 105 38.19 -17.09 -28.33
N THR A 106 39.17 -16.57 -29.07
CA THR A 106 40.58 -16.60 -28.65
C THR A 106 41.11 -15.21 -28.36
N TYR A 107 41.78 -15.05 -27.22
CA TYR A 107 42.37 -13.79 -26.78
C TYR A 107 43.74 -14.03 -26.15
N ARG A 108 44.68 -13.09 -26.30
CA ARG A 108 45.99 -13.17 -25.65
C ARG A 108 45.97 -12.46 -24.30
N LEU A 109 46.50 -13.10 -23.27
CA LEU A 109 46.72 -12.52 -21.95
C LEU A 109 48.05 -11.75 -21.91
N ASN A 110 48.18 -10.85 -20.93
CA ASN A 110 49.38 -10.04 -20.77
C ASN A 110 50.64 -10.88 -20.44
N ALA A 111 51.80 -10.23 -20.44
CA ALA A 111 53.09 -10.89 -20.21
C ALA A 111 53.22 -11.59 -18.84
N ASN A 112 52.39 -11.23 -17.85
CA ASN A 112 52.39 -11.83 -16.52
C ASN A 112 51.62 -13.16 -16.46
N ALA A 113 50.96 -13.57 -17.55
CA ALA A 113 50.23 -14.83 -17.61
C ALA A 113 51.18 -16.05 -17.46
N SER A 114 50.70 -17.10 -16.79
CA SER A 114 51.47 -18.29 -16.44
C SER A 114 52.20 -18.96 -17.61
N THR A 115 53.39 -19.51 -17.37
CA THR A 115 54.15 -20.30 -18.35
C THR A 115 53.77 -21.78 -18.38
N ASN A 116 52.82 -22.21 -17.54
CA ASN A 116 52.36 -23.58 -17.49
C ASN A 116 51.17 -23.80 -18.45
N THR A 117 51.22 -24.86 -19.26
CA THR A 117 50.11 -25.26 -20.13
C THR A 117 48.84 -25.51 -19.32
N ASP A 118 47.68 -25.13 -19.88
CA ASP A 118 46.35 -25.33 -19.28
C ASP A 118 46.10 -24.64 -17.92
N PHE A 119 47.00 -23.77 -17.48
CA PHE A 119 46.95 -23.16 -16.15
C PHE A 119 45.66 -22.39 -15.83
N TYR A 120 45.03 -21.77 -16.85
CA TYR A 120 43.79 -21.01 -16.69
C TYR A 120 42.54 -21.78 -17.13
N VAL A 121 42.66 -23.06 -17.51
CA VAL A 121 41.49 -23.86 -17.89
C VAL A 121 40.55 -23.98 -16.69
N THR A 122 39.24 -23.85 -16.94
CA THR A 122 38.16 -23.74 -15.94
C THR A 122 38.11 -22.44 -15.13
N SER A 123 39.08 -21.53 -15.28
CA SER A 123 38.95 -20.15 -14.79
C SER A 123 37.97 -19.36 -15.67
N VAL A 124 37.63 -18.15 -15.25
CA VAL A 124 36.82 -17.21 -16.04
C VAL A 124 37.63 -15.98 -16.41
N LEU A 125 37.29 -15.40 -17.55
CA LEU A 125 37.68 -14.07 -17.98
C LEU A 125 36.47 -13.14 -17.79
N TYR A 126 36.63 -12.09 -17.00
CA TYR A 126 35.62 -11.06 -16.76
C TYR A 126 36.10 -9.71 -17.28
N ILE A 127 35.28 -9.00 -18.07
CA ILE A 127 35.59 -7.63 -18.51
C ILE A 127 35.13 -6.64 -17.45
N SER A 128 36.08 -6.00 -16.77
CA SER A 128 35.84 -5.15 -15.60
C SER A 128 35.54 -3.70 -15.94
N SER A 129 36.02 -3.20 -17.08
CA SER A 129 35.70 -1.86 -17.62
C SER A 129 35.97 -1.79 -19.12
N GLY A 130 35.60 -0.68 -19.76
CA GLY A 130 35.75 -0.46 -21.20
C GLY A 130 34.67 -1.17 -22.03
N THR A 131 34.93 -1.34 -23.33
CA THR A 131 33.99 -1.99 -24.24
C THR A 131 33.69 -3.43 -23.79
N GLY A 132 32.41 -3.79 -23.70
CA GLY A 132 32.00 -5.14 -23.28
C GLY A 132 32.07 -5.40 -21.76
N ALA A 133 32.26 -4.37 -20.93
CA ALA A 133 32.23 -4.47 -19.47
C ALA A 133 30.97 -5.18 -18.94
N GLY A 134 31.15 -5.99 -17.90
CA GLY A 134 30.07 -6.76 -17.27
C GLY A 134 29.89 -8.16 -17.85
N GLN A 135 30.60 -8.54 -18.91
CA GLN A 135 30.52 -9.89 -19.48
C GLN A 135 31.56 -10.83 -18.85
N LEU A 136 31.15 -12.08 -18.64
CA LEU A 136 31.97 -13.15 -18.07
C LEU A 136 31.97 -14.36 -19.00
N LYS A 137 33.14 -14.96 -19.25
CA LYS A 137 33.29 -16.15 -20.10
C LYS A 137 34.23 -17.16 -19.48
N ARG A 138 33.96 -18.44 -19.68
CA ARG A 138 34.82 -19.52 -19.15
C ARG A 138 35.94 -19.83 -20.12
N ILE A 139 37.13 -20.00 -19.59
CA ILE A 139 38.32 -20.43 -20.34
C ILE A 139 38.31 -21.96 -20.44
N ILE A 140 38.35 -22.46 -21.68
CA ILE A 140 38.34 -23.90 -21.99
C ILE A 140 39.70 -24.43 -22.45
N ASP A 141 40.61 -23.55 -22.86
CA ASP A 141 41.97 -23.91 -23.30
C ASP A 141 42.95 -22.76 -23.03
N TYR A 142 44.23 -23.08 -22.81
CA TYR A 142 45.30 -22.10 -22.62
C TYR A 142 46.65 -22.56 -23.19
N ASN A 143 47.11 -21.88 -24.25
CA ASN A 143 48.44 -22.05 -24.80
C ASN A 143 49.47 -21.17 -24.06
N ALA A 144 50.32 -21.80 -23.25
CA ALA A 144 51.29 -21.09 -22.42
C ALA A 144 52.46 -20.45 -23.18
N SER A 145 52.77 -20.93 -24.40
CA SER A 145 53.84 -20.35 -25.22
C SER A 145 53.40 -19.04 -25.87
N SER A 146 52.17 -18.98 -26.37
CA SER A 146 51.61 -17.77 -26.99
C SER A 146 50.80 -16.90 -26.02
N LYS A 147 50.55 -17.39 -24.79
CA LYS A 147 49.68 -16.77 -23.76
C LYS A 147 48.24 -16.60 -24.22
N VAL A 148 47.76 -17.48 -25.10
CA VAL A 148 46.43 -17.39 -25.69
C VAL A 148 45.46 -18.27 -24.92
N ILE A 149 44.32 -17.70 -24.52
CA ILE A 149 43.17 -18.43 -23.99
C ILE A 149 42.15 -18.67 -25.09
N THR A 150 41.40 -19.76 -24.95
CA THR A 150 40.17 -20.01 -25.71
C THR A 150 38.98 -19.99 -24.76
N LEU A 151 37.94 -19.25 -25.11
CA LEU A 151 36.68 -19.11 -24.37
C LEU A 151 35.65 -20.13 -24.86
N ASP A 152 34.71 -20.49 -23.99
CA ASP A 152 33.62 -21.41 -24.33
C ASP A 152 32.62 -20.83 -25.34
N THR A 153 32.40 -19.53 -25.28
CA THR A 153 31.54 -18.78 -26.20
C THR A 153 32.10 -17.40 -26.47
N PRO A 154 31.83 -16.80 -27.64
CA PRO A 154 32.16 -15.42 -27.90
C PRO A 154 31.46 -14.46 -26.92
N PHE A 155 32.03 -13.27 -26.73
CA PHE A 155 31.34 -12.16 -26.08
C PHE A 155 30.17 -11.66 -26.94
N THR A 156 29.07 -11.25 -26.31
CA THR A 156 27.95 -10.61 -27.00
C THR A 156 28.36 -9.24 -27.53
N THR A 157 29.06 -8.48 -26.69
CA THR A 157 29.75 -7.25 -27.10
C THR A 157 31.25 -7.53 -27.12
N PRO A 158 31.87 -7.65 -28.30
CA PRO A 158 33.31 -7.67 -28.50
C PRO A 158 34.11 -6.74 -27.58
N PRO A 159 35.15 -7.21 -26.87
CA PRO A 159 36.09 -6.32 -26.20
C PRO A 159 36.93 -5.53 -27.23
N SER A 160 37.42 -4.38 -26.81
CA SER A 160 38.29 -3.48 -27.58
C SER A 160 39.55 -3.16 -26.76
N THR A 161 40.43 -2.30 -27.28
CA THR A 161 41.69 -1.95 -26.61
C THR A 161 41.50 -1.14 -25.33
N ASP A 162 40.30 -0.60 -25.09
CA ASP A 162 39.94 0.05 -23.83
C ASP A 162 39.43 -0.94 -22.77
N SER A 163 39.20 -2.20 -23.14
CA SER A 163 38.67 -3.23 -22.25
C SER A 163 39.73 -3.71 -21.25
N VAL A 164 39.40 -3.60 -19.97
CA VAL A 164 40.18 -4.17 -18.86
C VAL A 164 39.54 -5.49 -18.47
N TYR A 165 40.37 -6.51 -18.23
CA TYR A 165 39.93 -7.85 -17.87
C TYR A 165 40.56 -8.35 -16.57
N THR A 166 39.88 -9.30 -15.95
CA THR A 166 40.34 -10.07 -14.79
C THR A 166 40.15 -11.56 -15.09
N VAL A 167 41.20 -12.36 -14.90
CA VAL A 167 41.11 -13.83 -14.86
C VAL A 167 41.06 -14.30 -13.42
N ALA A 168 40.05 -15.10 -13.07
CA ALA A 168 39.75 -15.48 -11.70
C ALA A 168 39.14 -16.89 -11.59
N PRO A 169 39.11 -17.50 -10.38
CA PRO A 169 38.37 -18.74 -10.17
C PRO A 169 36.88 -18.59 -10.53
N GLN A 170 36.36 -19.57 -11.25
CA GLN A 170 34.94 -19.68 -11.58
C GLN A 170 34.12 -20.00 -10.33
N VAL A 171 32.97 -19.34 -10.19
CA VAL A 171 31.91 -19.80 -9.30
C VAL A 171 30.83 -20.43 -10.17
N ARG A 172 30.82 -21.76 -10.21
CA ARG A 172 29.83 -22.51 -10.98
C ARG A 172 28.55 -22.63 -10.17
N ILE A 173 27.49 -21.99 -10.66
CA ILE A 173 26.15 -22.02 -10.09
C ILE A 173 25.33 -23.09 -10.81
N SER A 174 24.58 -23.90 -10.06
CA SER A 174 23.66 -24.91 -10.58
C SER A 174 22.35 -24.81 -9.82
N GLY A 175 21.22 -24.91 -10.52
CA GLY A 175 19.90 -24.78 -9.91
C GLY A 175 18.80 -24.92 -10.95
N ASP A 176 17.59 -24.56 -10.57
CA ASP A 176 16.39 -24.61 -11.43
C ASP A 176 16.08 -23.28 -12.14
N GLY A 177 16.76 -22.20 -11.76
CA GLY A 177 16.70 -20.91 -12.46
C GLY A 177 17.71 -20.78 -13.60
N SER A 178 17.83 -19.57 -14.15
CA SER A 178 18.69 -19.32 -15.31
C SER A 178 19.49 -18.02 -15.21
N GLY A 179 20.63 -17.98 -15.91
CA GLY A 179 21.40 -16.75 -16.17
C GLY A 179 22.28 -16.23 -15.03
N ALA A 180 22.39 -16.93 -13.88
CA ALA A 180 23.29 -16.49 -12.82
C ALA A 180 24.76 -16.76 -13.17
N GLU A 181 25.60 -15.73 -13.02
CA GLU A 181 27.03 -15.76 -13.31
C GLU A 181 27.80 -15.08 -12.18
N ALA A 182 28.89 -15.72 -11.71
CA ALA A 182 29.72 -15.20 -10.64
C ALA A 182 31.16 -15.69 -10.74
N PHE A 183 32.06 -15.01 -10.04
CA PHE A 183 33.45 -15.43 -9.91
C PHE A 183 34.01 -15.05 -8.53
N ALA A 184 35.12 -15.68 -8.14
CA ALA A 184 35.73 -15.47 -6.82
C ALA A 184 36.92 -14.50 -6.88
N ILE A 185 37.06 -13.65 -5.87
CA ILE A 185 38.20 -12.75 -5.70
C ILE A 185 39.15 -13.38 -4.68
N VAL A 186 40.44 -13.45 -5.05
CA VAL A 186 41.49 -14.06 -4.23
C VAL A 186 42.32 -12.96 -3.59
N ASN A 187 42.50 -13.02 -2.27
CA ASN A 187 43.39 -12.09 -1.56
C ASN A 187 44.79 -12.70 -1.46
N THR A 188 45.78 -11.96 -1.96
CA THR A 188 47.19 -12.36 -2.05
C THR A 188 48.06 -11.73 -0.96
N THR A 189 47.48 -11.01 0.00
CA THR A 189 48.21 -10.33 1.07
C THR A 189 48.85 -11.36 1.99
N ALA A 190 50.18 -11.46 1.94
CA ALA A 190 50.95 -12.28 2.87
C ALA A 190 50.91 -11.65 4.27
N GLY A 191 50.24 -12.29 5.23
CA GLY A 191 50.11 -11.75 6.59
C GLY A 191 49.14 -12.46 7.53
N THR A 192 48.46 -13.51 7.09
CA THR A 192 47.66 -14.38 7.96
C THR A 192 48.14 -15.82 7.83
N ALA A 193 47.72 -16.72 8.75
CA ALA A 193 48.08 -18.15 8.75
C ALA A 193 47.70 -18.91 7.45
N VAL A 194 47.06 -18.24 6.50
CA VAL A 194 46.58 -18.79 5.23
C VAL A 194 47.02 -17.87 4.09
N ASN A 195 47.81 -18.39 3.15
CA ASN A 195 48.19 -17.67 1.94
C ASN A 195 47.16 -17.92 0.83
N ASN A 196 46.88 -16.89 0.03
CA ASN A 196 46.04 -16.93 -1.17
C ASN A 196 44.68 -17.62 -0.97
N PHE A 197 43.74 -16.92 -0.31
CA PHE A 197 42.42 -17.44 0.03
C PHE A 197 41.31 -16.66 -0.68
N ILE A 198 40.10 -17.22 -0.72
CA ILE A 198 38.93 -16.55 -1.29
C ILE A 198 38.43 -15.47 -0.34
N GLU A 199 38.48 -14.22 -0.79
CA GLU A 199 38.07 -13.05 -0.03
C GLU A 199 36.59 -12.71 -0.22
N ALA A 200 36.14 -12.72 -1.47
CA ALA A 200 34.79 -12.34 -1.85
C ALA A 200 34.31 -13.12 -3.07
N ILE A 201 33.00 -13.20 -3.23
CA ILE A 201 32.35 -13.67 -4.46
C ILE A 201 31.69 -12.47 -5.12
N ARG A 202 32.03 -12.20 -6.38
CA ARG A 202 31.35 -11.18 -7.18
C ARG A 202 30.31 -11.84 -8.06
N VAL A 203 29.04 -11.54 -7.79
CA VAL A 203 27.93 -11.87 -8.69
C VAL A 203 27.91 -10.86 -9.83
N VAL A 204 28.04 -11.35 -11.06
CA VAL A 204 28.05 -10.55 -12.29
C VAL A 204 26.64 -10.44 -12.86
N ASN A 205 25.96 -11.58 -12.94
CA ASN A 205 24.55 -11.65 -13.27
C ASN A 205 23.84 -12.45 -12.18
N ARG A 206 22.76 -11.90 -11.65
CA ARG A 206 22.00 -12.52 -10.55
C ARG A 206 21.07 -13.63 -11.04
N GLY A 207 20.80 -13.65 -12.34
CA GLY A 207 19.83 -14.55 -12.94
C GLY A 207 18.40 -14.34 -12.41
N ASN A 208 17.53 -15.30 -12.68
CA ASN A 208 16.12 -15.27 -12.28
C ASN A 208 15.56 -16.68 -12.06
N ASN A 209 14.42 -16.72 -11.35
CA ASN A 209 13.60 -17.91 -11.15
C ASN A 209 14.27 -19.09 -10.43
N TYR A 210 15.34 -18.86 -9.66
CA TYR A 210 15.89 -19.91 -8.80
C TYR A 210 14.99 -20.12 -7.57
N THR A 211 14.50 -21.35 -7.37
CA THR A 211 13.91 -21.78 -6.10
C THR A 211 14.91 -22.57 -5.27
N TYR A 212 15.90 -23.18 -5.92
CA TYR A 212 17.08 -23.76 -5.29
C TYR A 212 18.31 -23.52 -6.16
N ALA A 213 19.47 -23.32 -5.51
CA ALA A 213 20.74 -23.28 -6.19
C ALA A 213 21.88 -23.75 -5.29
N THR A 214 22.91 -24.32 -5.91
CA THR A 214 24.20 -24.63 -5.31
C THR A 214 25.30 -23.88 -6.08
N ALA A 215 26.40 -23.59 -5.39
CA ALA A 215 27.56 -22.97 -5.99
C ALA A 215 28.82 -23.77 -5.61
N THR A 216 29.74 -23.90 -6.56
CA THR A 216 31.05 -24.55 -6.36
C THR A 216 32.13 -23.67 -6.94
N LEU A 217 33.32 -23.65 -6.33
CA LEU A 217 34.48 -22.95 -6.87
C LEU A 217 35.32 -23.90 -7.70
N ILE A 218 35.65 -23.48 -8.92
CA ILE A 218 36.44 -24.24 -9.88
C ILE A 218 37.44 -23.28 -10.55
N GLY A 219 38.59 -23.77 -11.00
CA GLY A 219 39.57 -22.97 -11.74
C GLY A 219 40.53 -22.18 -10.86
N ASN A 220 41.60 -21.70 -11.50
CA ASN A 220 42.73 -21.01 -10.86
C ASN A 220 43.37 -21.82 -9.70
N THR A 221 43.39 -23.16 -9.81
CA THR A 221 43.85 -24.07 -8.75
C THR A 221 45.22 -24.67 -9.09
N GLY A 222 46.30 -23.92 -8.84
CA GLY A 222 47.68 -24.39 -9.00
C GLY A 222 48.22 -25.22 -7.82
N GLY A 223 47.35 -25.91 -7.05
CA GLY A 223 47.74 -26.64 -5.84
C GLY A 223 46.86 -26.42 -4.60
N VAL A 224 45.55 -26.23 -4.78
CA VAL A 224 44.59 -26.07 -3.67
C VAL A 224 44.57 -27.35 -2.83
N GLN A 225 44.99 -27.26 -1.56
CA GLN A 225 44.93 -28.37 -0.59
C GLN A 225 43.73 -28.26 0.35
N ASN A 226 43.22 -27.04 0.56
CA ASN A 226 42.04 -26.77 1.37
C ASN A 226 41.05 -25.96 0.52
N ALA A 227 40.08 -26.65 -0.09
CA ALA A 227 39.11 -26.00 -0.96
C ALA A 227 38.16 -25.09 -0.17
N ALA A 228 37.90 -23.91 -0.72
CA ALA A 228 36.84 -23.03 -0.25
C ALA A 228 35.47 -23.66 -0.51
N SER A 229 34.53 -23.40 0.39
CA SER A 229 33.14 -23.82 0.25
C SER A 229 32.21 -22.61 0.34
N VAL A 230 31.14 -22.63 -0.45
CA VAL A 230 30.16 -21.54 -0.55
C VAL A 230 28.73 -22.07 -0.48
N SER A 231 27.80 -21.20 -0.12
CA SER A 231 26.36 -21.45 -0.14
C SER A 231 25.66 -20.33 -0.88
N VAL A 232 24.72 -20.68 -1.75
CA VAL A 232 23.81 -19.72 -2.37
C VAL A 232 22.70 -19.39 -1.38
N ILE A 233 22.38 -18.10 -1.22
CA ILE A 233 21.23 -17.65 -0.43
C ILE A 233 20.14 -17.21 -1.40
N ILE A 234 19.01 -17.93 -1.38
CA ILE A 234 17.83 -17.59 -2.19
C ILE A 234 17.02 -16.53 -1.44
N PRO A 235 16.62 -15.41 -2.11
CA PRO A 235 15.83 -14.37 -1.47
C PRO A 235 14.40 -14.86 -1.17
N PRO A 236 13.61 -14.09 -0.40
CA PRO A 236 12.18 -14.31 -0.27
C PRO A 236 11.49 -14.40 -1.64
N ILE A 237 10.32 -15.02 -1.69
CA ILE A 237 9.48 -15.04 -2.89
C ILE A 237 9.24 -13.60 -3.39
N GLY A 238 9.42 -13.37 -4.70
CA GLY A 238 9.38 -12.01 -5.28
C GLY A 238 10.74 -11.29 -5.28
N GLY A 239 11.68 -11.68 -4.43
CA GLY A 239 12.99 -11.03 -4.27
C GLY A 239 13.00 -9.98 -3.14
N HIS A 240 14.20 -9.56 -2.72
CA HIS A 240 14.35 -8.57 -1.65
C HIS A 240 13.72 -7.22 -2.00
N GLY A 241 12.86 -6.69 -1.14
CA GLY A 241 12.11 -5.44 -1.34
C GLY A 241 10.72 -5.62 -1.94
N SER A 242 10.31 -6.86 -2.27
CA SER A 242 8.98 -7.14 -2.83
C SER A 242 7.89 -7.12 -1.77
N ASN A 243 8.25 -7.48 -0.53
CA ASN A 243 7.37 -7.42 0.64
C ASN A 243 8.20 -6.99 1.86
N VAL A 244 8.41 -5.67 1.97
CA VAL A 244 9.29 -5.08 2.99
C VAL A 244 8.75 -5.34 4.40
N GLU A 245 7.43 -5.34 4.56
CA GLU A 245 6.76 -5.62 5.84
C GLU A 245 7.15 -7.00 6.36
N ARG A 246 7.08 -8.03 5.51
CA ARG A 246 7.49 -9.39 5.87
C ARG A 246 8.99 -9.51 6.09
N GLU A 247 9.80 -8.86 5.27
CA GLU A 247 11.27 -8.93 5.35
C GLU A 247 11.85 -8.27 6.60
N LEU A 248 11.24 -7.16 7.04
CA LEU A 248 11.62 -6.47 8.28
C LEU A 248 10.91 -7.02 9.52
N GLY A 249 10.09 -8.06 9.36
CA GLY A 249 9.40 -8.71 10.48
C GLY A 249 8.30 -7.85 11.10
N ALA A 250 7.64 -6.99 10.30
CA ALA A 250 6.48 -6.24 10.73
C ALA A 250 5.36 -7.21 11.17
N ARG A 251 4.96 -7.07 12.43
CA ARG A 251 4.00 -7.96 13.13
C ARG A 251 2.95 -7.18 13.94
N THR A 252 2.92 -5.87 13.71
CA THR A 252 2.10 -4.91 14.45
C THR A 252 1.53 -3.89 13.49
N LEU A 253 0.30 -3.44 13.76
CA LEU A 253 -0.36 -2.36 13.05
C LEU A 253 -0.29 -1.10 13.91
N GLY A 254 0.21 0.00 13.35
CA GLY A 254 0.17 1.33 13.97
C GLY A 254 -1.06 2.12 13.50
N LEU A 255 -1.85 2.62 14.45
CA LEU A 255 -2.94 3.56 14.21
C LEU A 255 -2.58 4.88 14.87
N SER A 256 -2.80 5.99 14.17
CA SER A 256 -2.49 7.33 14.67
C SER A 256 -3.63 8.27 14.32
N PHE A 257 -4.14 8.97 15.32
CA PHE A 257 -5.15 10.01 15.15
C PHE A 257 -4.80 11.21 16.02
N ARG A 258 -5.24 12.38 15.57
CA ARG A 258 -4.98 13.66 16.24
C ARG A 258 -6.29 14.41 16.41
N PHE A 259 -6.52 14.90 17.61
CA PHE A 259 -7.51 15.93 17.90
C PHE A 259 -6.82 17.30 17.89
N ASN A 260 -7.44 18.28 17.25
CA ASN A 260 -6.96 19.64 17.18
C ASN A 260 -8.00 20.58 17.78
N GLN A 261 -7.73 21.10 18.99
CA GLN A 261 -8.62 22.02 19.68
C GLN A 261 -10.04 21.44 19.82
N ASP A 262 -11.08 22.18 19.44
CA ASP A 262 -12.48 21.77 19.53
C ASP A 262 -13.02 21.06 18.26
N GLU A 263 -12.14 20.79 17.29
CA GLU A 263 -12.47 20.26 15.97
C GLU A 263 -13.58 21.05 15.27
N SER A 264 -13.55 22.39 15.30
CA SER A 264 -14.64 23.24 14.79
C SER A 264 -15.97 23.00 15.53
N GLY A 265 -15.88 22.84 16.85
CA GLY A 265 -17.01 22.62 17.75
C GLY A 265 -17.64 21.22 17.67
N PHE A 266 -16.97 20.22 17.11
CA PHE A 266 -17.42 18.81 17.15
C PHE A 266 -17.08 18.12 18.45
N ILE A 267 -15.98 18.50 19.08
CA ILE A 267 -15.54 17.85 20.32
C ILE A 267 -15.29 18.94 21.35
N THR A 268 -16.01 18.89 22.46
CA THR A 268 -15.83 19.87 23.55
C THR A 268 -14.41 19.80 24.12
N THR A 269 -13.83 20.97 24.41
CA THR A 269 -12.58 21.11 25.15
C THR A 269 -12.81 21.37 26.64
N GLU A 270 -14.06 21.46 27.08
CA GLU A 270 -14.42 21.68 28.49
C GLU A 270 -14.23 20.41 29.33
N ASN A 271 -14.37 19.23 28.71
CA ASN A 271 -14.30 17.96 29.42
C ASN A 271 -12.93 17.29 29.27
N ASP A 272 -12.51 16.60 30.34
CA ASP A 272 -11.42 15.63 30.27
C ASP A 272 -11.86 14.38 29.49
N TYR A 273 -10.93 13.71 28.82
CA TYR A 273 -11.13 12.35 28.34
C TYR A 273 -10.33 11.35 29.17
N ARG A 274 -10.92 10.17 29.37
CA ARG A 274 -10.35 9.07 30.18
C ARG A 274 -10.27 7.75 29.44
N GLN A 275 -10.87 7.66 28.26
CA GLN A 275 -10.98 6.42 27.51
C GLN A 275 -10.68 6.66 26.04
N ILE A 276 -9.98 5.72 25.44
CA ILE A 276 -9.78 5.63 24.00
C ILE A 276 -10.32 4.27 23.57
N ALA A 277 -11.15 4.25 22.53
CA ALA A 277 -11.73 3.03 22.01
C ALA A 277 -11.67 2.97 20.48
N ILE A 278 -11.58 1.76 19.95
CA ILE A 278 -11.73 1.50 18.52
C ILE A 278 -13.08 0.83 18.31
N LEU A 279 -13.95 1.51 17.57
CA LEU A 279 -15.27 1.02 17.20
C LEU A 279 -15.27 0.69 15.71
N LYS A 280 -15.56 -0.56 15.38
CA LYS A 280 -15.63 -1.07 14.01
C LYS A 280 -17.06 -1.02 13.51
N ASN A 281 -17.25 -0.52 12.29
CA ASN A 281 -18.53 -0.45 11.58
C ASN A 281 -19.70 0.15 12.40
N PRO A 282 -19.53 1.33 13.04
CA PRO A 282 -20.67 2.03 13.63
C PRO A 282 -21.68 2.46 12.55
N LEU A 283 -22.95 2.49 12.91
CA LEU A 283 -24.01 3.04 12.07
C LEU A 283 -24.44 4.39 12.64
N PHE A 284 -24.76 5.33 11.76
CA PHE A 284 -25.21 6.67 12.10
C PHE A 284 -26.72 6.82 11.96
N ASP A 285 -27.30 7.61 12.85
CA ASP A 285 -28.72 7.97 12.85
C ASP A 285 -28.90 9.48 12.62
N GLY A 286 -30.09 9.88 12.20
CA GLY A 286 -30.39 11.29 11.91
C GLY A 286 -29.55 11.86 10.77
N VAL A 287 -29.10 11.00 9.85
CA VAL A 287 -28.35 11.40 8.65
C VAL A 287 -29.32 11.95 7.63
N GLU A 288 -29.03 13.13 7.11
CA GLU A 288 -29.74 13.75 6.01
C GLU A 288 -28.76 14.14 4.93
N ILE A 289 -29.07 13.79 3.69
CA ILE A 289 -28.34 14.26 2.52
C ILE A 289 -29.17 15.34 1.84
N ASN A 290 -28.57 16.50 1.63
CA ASN A 290 -29.17 17.57 0.85
C ASN A 290 -28.66 17.48 -0.57
N LEU A 291 -29.59 17.48 -1.51
CA LEU A 291 -29.35 17.22 -2.90
C LEU A 291 -29.40 18.50 -3.72
N ILE A 292 -28.75 18.45 -4.87
CA ILE A 292 -28.87 19.40 -5.97
C ILE A 292 -29.03 18.63 -7.28
N ASN A 293 -29.56 19.28 -8.31
CA ASN A 293 -29.83 18.68 -9.63
C ASN A 293 -30.74 17.45 -9.54
N GLU A 294 -31.78 17.55 -8.71
CA GLU A 294 -32.67 16.45 -8.45
C GLU A 294 -33.56 16.14 -9.64
N THR A 295 -33.89 14.88 -9.80
CA THR A 295 -34.88 14.44 -10.79
C THR A 295 -35.72 13.33 -10.18
N GLY A 296 -37.03 13.42 -10.33
CA GLY A 296 -37.98 12.52 -9.65
C GLY A 296 -38.23 12.92 -8.19
N ALA A 297 -38.92 12.04 -7.46
CA ALA A 297 -39.20 12.19 -6.04
C ALA A 297 -39.00 10.85 -5.33
N PHE A 298 -38.13 10.82 -4.32
CA PHE A 298 -37.86 9.63 -3.52
C PHE A 298 -39.12 9.21 -2.73
N VAL A 299 -39.40 7.90 -2.65
CA VAL A 299 -40.67 7.37 -2.11
C VAL A 299 -40.46 6.31 -1.02
N GLY A 300 -41.40 6.26 -0.07
CA GLY A 300 -41.45 5.20 0.95
C GLY A 300 -40.15 5.03 1.73
N THR A 301 -39.85 3.78 2.08
CA THR A 301 -38.62 3.37 2.77
C THR A 301 -37.64 2.72 1.80
N GLU A 302 -37.50 3.27 0.60
CA GLU A 302 -36.66 2.67 -0.45
C GLU A 302 -35.16 2.73 -0.11
N PRO A 303 -34.35 1.79 -0.65
CA PRO A 303 -32.90 1.89 -0.61
C PRO A 303 -32.39 3.08 -1.43
N ILE A 304 -31.41 3.78 -0.87
CA ILE A 304 -30.69 4.88 -1.50
C ILE A 304 -29.26 4.43 -1.73
N HIS A 305 -28.80 4.52 -2.98
CA HIS A 305 -27.46 4.11 -3.38
C HIS A 305 -26.65 5.30 -3.87
N GLN A 306 -25.49 5.52 -3.25
CA GLN A 306 -24.44 6.35 -3.82
C GLN A 306 -23.68 5.56 -4.87
N VAL A 307 -23.45 6.17 -6.02
CA VAL A 307 -22.87 5.49 -7.18
C VAL A 307 -21.72 6.30 -7.81
N SER A 308 -20.70 5.58 -8.25
CA SER A 308 -19.71 6.08 -9.22
C SER A 308 -20.04 5.51 -10.59
N LYS A 309 -19.87 6.29 -11.66
CA LYS A 309 -20.31 5.91 -13.01
C LYS A 309 -19.25 6.19 -14.07
N ILE A 310 -19.15 5.30 -15.06
CA ILE A 310 -18.28 5.42 -16.24
C ILE A 310 -19.16 5.30 -17.48
N LEU A 311 -19.08 6.28 -18.39
CA LEU A 311 -19.88 6.31 -19.60
C LEU A 311 -19.48 5.15 -20.52
N ILE A 312 -20.47 4.40 -20.99
CA ILE A 312 -20.31 3.42 -22.07
C ILE A 312 -20.53 4.17 -23.39
N ALA A 313 -19.72 3.88 -24.40
CA ALA A 313 -19.90 4.45 -25.73
C ALA A 313 -21.32 4.15 -26.26
N GLY A 314 -21.82 5.01 -27.16
CA GLY A 314 -23.11 4.84 -27.83
C GLY A 314 -24.31 5.37 -27.03
N SER A 315 -25.49 5.07 -27.54
CA SER A 315 -26.78 5.37 -26.92
C SER A 315 -27.73 4.19 -27.06
N ALA A 316 -28.82 4.16 -26.29
CA ALA A 316 -29.81 3.09 -26.39
C ALA A 316 -31.25 3.61 -26.28
N ASN A 317 -32.19 2.81 -26.77
CA ASN A 317 -33.62 3.07 -26.58
C ASN A 317 -34.10 2.39 -25.27
N THR A 318 -34.82 3.12 -24.43
CA THR A 318 -35.40 2.62 -23.18
C THR A 318 -36.91 2.75 -23.18
N GLY A 319 -37.60 1.85 -22.48
CA GLY A 319 -39.05 1.89 -22.31
C GLY A 319 -39.50 1.28 -20.98
N THR A 320 -40.59 1.81 -20.41
CA THR A 320 -41.06 1.46 -19.06
C THR A 320 -41.60 0.04 -18.88
N ALA A 321 -41.83 -0.67 -19.98
CA ALA A 321 -42.29 -2.07 -19.98
C ALA A 321 -41.27 -3.03 -20.60
N CYS A 322 -40.08 -2.56 -20.98
CA CYS A 322 -39.11 -3.33 -21.74
C CYS A 322 -37.84 -3.56 -20.91
N THR A 323 -37.47 -4.83 -20.72
CA THR A 323 -36.18 -5.21 -20.13
C THR A 323 -35.08 -5.36 -21.17
N ILE A 324 -35.43 -5.52 -22.45
CA ILE A 324 -34.46 -5.62 -23.55
C ILE A 324 -34.08 -4.21 -23.99
N ILE A 325 -32.79 -3.95 -24.08
CA ILE A 325 -32.23 -2.65 -24.47
C ILE A 325 -31.34 -2.84 -25.70
N ASP A 326 -31.75 -2.19 -26.77
CA ASP A 326 -31.03 -2.14 -28.03
C ASP A 326 -30.23 -0.84 -28.12
N GLY A 327 -28.93 -0.99 -28.28
CA GLY A 327 -27.94 0.07 -28.37
C GLY A 327 -27.49 0.36 -29.79
N SER A 328 -27.11 1.62 -30.04
CA SER A 328 -26.50 2.10 -31.26
C SER A 328 -25.09 2.60 -30.97
N GLY A 329 -24.09 1.99 -31.60
CA GLY A 329 -22.67 2.29 -31.35
C GLY A 329 -22.19 1.94 -29.94
N THR A 330 -22.96 1.10 -29.24
CA THR A 330 -22.65 0.67 -27.87
C THR A 330 -21.55 -0.39 -27.84
N LYS A 331 -20.93 -0.55 -26.67
CA LYS A 331 -19.92 -1.58 -26.41
C LYS A 331 -20.34 -2.45 -25.23
N PHE A 332 -21.56 -2.98 -25.27
CA PHE A 332 -22.10 -3.73 -24.15
C PHE A 332 -21.35 -5.03 -23.86
N SER A 333 -20.67 -5.64 -24.84
CA SER A 333 -19.81 -6.81 -24.61
C SER A 333 -18.68 -6.60 -23.61
N ASN A 334 -18.32 -5.34 -23.32
CA ASN A 334 -17.35 -5.02 -22.27
C ASN A 334 -17.94 -5.12 -20.85
N LEU A 335 -19.25 -5.33 -20.73
CA LEU A 335 -19.93 -5.52 -19.46
C LEU A 335 -19.98 -7.00 -19.09
N ALA A 336 -19.90 -7.28 -17.79
CA ALA A 336 -20.21 -8.60 -17.26
C ALA A 336 -21.73 -8.74 -17.03
N ASN A 337 -22.24 -9.98 -17.08
CA ASN A 337 -23.59 -10.26 -16.59
C ASN A 337 -23.67 -9.90 -15.09
N GLY A 338 -24.77 -9.25 -14.69
CA GLY A 338 -24.97 -8.69 -13.36
C GLY A 338 -24.35 -7.30 -13.14
N GLN A 339 -23.62 -6.74 -14.12
CA GLN A 339 -23.04 -5.40 -14.00
C GLN A 339 -24.14 -4.36 -13.78
N LEU A 340 -23.99 -3.52 -12.76
CA LEU A 340 -24.90 -2.40 -12.51
C LEU A 340 -24.70 -1.31 -13.56
N LEU A 341 -25.82 -0.78 -14.03
CA LEU A 341 -25.94 0.23 -15.06
C LEU A 341 -26.81 1.38 -14.59
N ILE A 342 -26.40 2.60 -14.91
CA ILE A 342 -27.25 3.77 -14.83
C ILE A 342 -27.65 4.12 -16.26
N LEU A 343 -28.94 4.10 -16.53
CA LEU A 343 -29.52 4.59 -17.77
C LEU A 343 -30.02 6.01 -17.51
N THR A 344 -29.62 6.98 -18.34
CA THR A 344 -30.02 8.39 -18.18
C THR A 344 -30.65 8.90 -19.46
N ASN A 345 -31.79 9.57 -19.35
CA ASN A 345 -32.35 10.42 -20.39
C ASN A 345 -31.63 11.78 -20.39
N PRO A 346 -30.78 12.09 -21.38
CA PRO A 346 -30.01 13.34 -21.38
C PRO A 346 -30.88 14.60 -21.57
N ALA A 347 -32.14 14.45 -21.99
CA ALA A 347 -33.05 15.58 -22.20
C ALA A 347 -33.82 15.97 -20.92
N THR A 348 -34.24 14.99 -20.12
CA THR A 348 -35.02 15.21 -18.89
C THR A 348 -34.23 15.00 -17.61
N ASN A 349 -33.00 14.46 -17.72
CA ASN A 349 -32.16 13.99 -16.63
C ASN A 349 -32.73 12.82 -15.82
N GLU A 350 -33.84 12.21 -16.23
CA GLU A 350 -34.37 11.00 -15.58
C GLU A 350 -33.36 9.86 -15.69
N SER A 351 -33.09 9.15 -14.59
CA SER A 351 -32.27 7.94 -14.63
C SER A 351 -32.86 6.79 -13.82
N CYS A 352 -32.30 5.60 -13.98
CA CYS A 352 -32.59 4.48 -13.10
C CYS A 352 -31.37 3.55 -13.02
N LEU A 353 -31.22 2.87 -11.87
CA LEU A 353 -30.20 1.84 -11.66
C LEU A 353 -30.80 0.47 -12.03
N ARG A 354 -30.13 -0.27 -12.90
CA ARG A 354 -30.52 -1.63 -13.30
C ARG A 354 -29.29 -2.53 -13.39
N ALA A 355 -29.47 -3.84 -13.31
CA ALA A 355 -28.40 -4.79 -13.59
C ALA A 355 -28.55 -5.33 -15.01
N ALA A 356 -27.43 -5.49 -15.73
CA ALA A 356 -27.37 -6.18 -17.00
C ALA A 356 -27.49 -7.70 -16.76
N ASP A 357 -28.71 -8.20 -16.63
CA ASP A 357 -29.01 -9.61 -16.38
C ASP A 357 -28.35 -10.53 -17.42
N LEU A 358 -28.41 -10.13 -18.70
CA LEU A 358 -27.72 -10.82 -19.79
C LEU A 358 -27.12 -9.84 -20.80
N VAL A 359 -25.82 -9.97 -21.06
CA VAL A 359 -25.10 -9.28 -22.13
C VAL A 359 -25.05 -10.20 -23.35
N SER A 360 -25.80 -9.86 -24.40
CA SER A 360 -25.91 -10.71 -25.59
C SER A 360 -24.84 -10.41 -26.63
N ASN A 361 -24.57 -9.13 -26.89
CA ASN A 361 -23.52 -8.64 -27.79
C ASN A 361 -23.30 -7.14 -27.56
N ASP A 362 -22.47 -6.49 -28.40
CA ASP A 362 -22.16 -5.05 -28.33
C ASP A 362 -23.37 -4.12 -28.28
N THR A 363 -24.50 -4.55 -28.87
CA THR A 363 -25.70 -3.74 -29.10
C THR A 363 -26.93 -4.24 -28.37
N HIS A 364 -26.89 -5.38 -27.68
CA HIS A 364 -28.08 -5.96 -27.05
C HIS A 364 -27.77 -6.45 -25.64
N ILE A 365 -28.55 -5.97 -24.68
CA ILE A 365 -28.57 -6.46 -23.29
C ILE A 365 -30.01 -6.69 -22.82
N THR A 366 -30.17 -7.55 -21.82
CA THR A 366 -31.40 -7.68 -21.04
C THR A 366 -31.13 -7.19 -19.62
N LEU A 367 -32.01 -6.34 -19.11
CA LEU A 367 -31.96 -5.79 -17.75
C LEU A 367 -32.75 -6.68 -16.80
N ASN A 368 -32.38 -6.65 -15.51
CA ASN A 368 -33.10 -7.35 -14.45
C ASN A 368 -34.52 -6.82 -14.20
N SER A 369 -34.79 -5.58 -14.62
CA SER A 369 -36.11 -4.94 -14.53
C SER A 369 -36.22 -3.81 -15.56
N ALA A 370 -37.45 -3.49 -15.99
CA ALA A 370 -37.68 -2.43 -16.96
C ALA A 370 -37.26 -1.06 -16.38
N PRO A 371 -36.68 -0.14 -17.18
CA PRO A 371 -36.40 1.22 -16.77
C PRO A 371 -37.64 1.96 -16.24
N SER A 372 -37.48 2.93 -15.35
CA SER A 372 -38.60 3.74 -14.83
C SER A 372 -39.06 4.85 -15.79
N PHE A 373 -38.37 5.03 -16.92
CA PHE A 373 -38.64 6.04 -17.93
C PHE A 373 -38.47 5.47 -19.36
N ALA A 374 -38.93 6.21 -20.36
CA ALA A 374 -38.75 5.89 -21.77
C ALA A 374 -37.99 7.01 -22.50
N CYS A 375 -37.01 6.66 -23.33
CA CYS A 375 -36.25 7.62 -24.13
C CYS A 375 -35.59 6.94 -25.34
N THR A 376 -35.53 7.65 -26.48
CA THR A 376 -34.91 7.14 -27.71
C THR A 376 -33.38 7.21 -27.71
N ILE A 377 -32.79 8.10 -26.90
CA ILE A 377 -31.33 8.34 -26.85
C ILE A 377 -30.87 8.35 -25.39
N ALA A 378 -31.07 7.24 -24.68
CA ALA A 378 -30.54 7.08 -23.34
C ALA A 378 -29.02 6.90 -23.37
N GLN A 379 -28.32 7.59 -22.47
CA GLN A 379 -26.91 7.35 -22.18
C GLN A 379 -26.81 6.23 -21.13
N ILE A 380 -25.87 5.31 -21.33
CA ILE A 380 -25.67 4.16 -20.45
C ILE A 380 -24.31 4.29 -19.76
N TYR A 381 -24.30 4.15 -18.45
CA TYR A 381 -23.08 4.17 -17.65
C TYR A 381 -22.92 2.83 -16.93
N ALA A 382 -21.72 2.29 -16.91
CA ALA A 382 -21.36 1.25 -15.95
C ALA A 382 -21.24 1.89 -14.57
N ALA A 383 -21.93 1.32 -13.58
CA ALA A 383 -22.04 1.86 -12.24
C ALA A 383 -21.47 0.93 -11.18
N THR A 384 -20.90 1.53 -10.13
CA THR A 384 -20.47 0.84 -8.92
C THR A 384 -21.10 1.52 -7.72
N ILE A 385 -21.80 0.76 -6.88
CA ILE A 385 -22.33 1.27 -5.61
C ILE A 385 -21.15 1.48 -4.66
N THR A 386 -21.04 2.70 -4.13
CA THR A 386 -19.99 3.07 -3.16
C THR A 386 -20.55 3.23 -1.74
N ALA A 387 -21.85 3.49 -1.59
CA ALA A 387 -22.55 3.50 -0.31
C ALA A 387 -24.04 3.17 -0.50
N SER A 388 -24.67 2.64 0.55
CA SER A 388 -26.11 2.37 0.59
C SER A 388 -26.68 2.67 1.96
N ALA A 389 -27.92 3.16 2.01
CA ALA A 389 -28.69 3.31 3.23
C ALA A 389 -30.19 3.20 2.93
N ALA A 390 -31.00 2.97 3.97
CA ALA A 390 -32.45 3.00 3.84
C ALA A 390 -32.96 4.43 4.04
N ARG A 391 -33.88 4.87 3.17
CA ARG A 391 -34.60 6.12 3.37
C ARG A 391 -35.53 6.02 4.57
N SER A 392 -35.44 6.99 5.46
CA SER A 392 -36.34 7.16 6.61
C SER A 392 -37.32 8.34 6.44
N GLY A 393 -37.05 9.26 5.51
CA GLY A 393 -37.88 10.44 5.30
C GLY A 393 -37.27 11.45 4.34
N GLY A 394 -37.64 12.72 4.52
CA GLY A 394 -37.15 13.84 3.73
C GLY A 394 -38.22 14.51 2.87
N SER A 395 -37.99 15.78 2.55
CA SER A 395 -38.88 16.63 1.75
C SER A 395 -38.07 17.52 0.81
N GLY A 396 -38.57 17.71 -0.42
CA GLY A 396 -37.87 18.50 -1.43
C GLY A 396 -36.49 17.92 -1.71
N SER A 397 -35.46 18.74 -1.52
CA SER A 397 -34.05 18.43 -1.76
C SER A 397 -33.39 17.56 -0.69
N THR A 398 -34.08 17.30 0.44
CA THR A 398 -33.50 16.56 1.56
C THR A 398 -33.99 15.12 1.55
N VAL A 399 -33.07 14.17 1.69
CA VAL A 399 -33.37 12.75 1.91
C VAL A 399 -32.82 12.34 3.28
N SER A 400 -33.70 11.95 4.18
CA SER A 400 -33.31 11.44 5.50
C SER A 400 -33.04 9.94 5.40
N LEU A 401 -31.95 9.49 6.00
CA LEU A 401 -31.43 8.13 5.99
C LEU A 401 -31.41 7.56 7.41
N THR A 402 -31.48 6.24 7.53
CA THR A 402 -31.36 5.54 8.81
C THR A 402 -30.38 4.37 8.71
N ASN A 403 -29.75 4.04 9.83
CA ASN A 403 -28.75 2.96 9.93
C ASN A 403 -27.63 3.13 8.89
N THR A 404 -27.09 4.34 8.78
CA THR A 404 -26.24 4.75 7.67
C THR A 404 -24.77 4.52 8.01
N GLU A 405 -24.04 3.81 7.15
CA GLU A 405 -22.59 3.75 7.25
C GLU A 405 -21.95 5.08 6.81
N PRO A 406 -20.81 5.48 7.39
CA PRO A 406 -20.11 6.73 7.07
C PRO A 406 -19.37 6.67 5.73
N LYS A 407 -20.10 6.46 4.63
CA LYS A 407 -19.57 6.24 3.28
C LYS A 407 -20.15 7.16 2.21
N PHE A 408 -21.22 7.89 2.51
CA PHE A 408 -21.75 8.90 1.60
C PHE A 408 -20.79 10.10 1.54
N ASN A 409 -20.56 10.68 0.37
CA ASN A 409 -19.63 11.79 0.17
C ASN A 409 -20.28 12.85 -0.71
N THR A 410 -20.01 14.12 -0.41
CA THR A 410 -20.46 15.22 -1.26
C THR A 410 -19.91 15.09 -2.69
N GLY A 411 -20.63 15.67 -3.65
CA GLY A 411 -20.35 15.61 -5.09
C GLY A 411 -20.73 14.29 -5.77
N HIS A 412 -21.13 13.25 -5.02
CA HIS A 412 -21.56 11.98 -5.61
C HIS A 412 -23.05 11.97 -5.93
N ILE A 413 -23.44 11.16 -6.91
CA ILE A 413 -24.84 10.94 -7.27
C ILE A 413 -25.43 9.88 -6.33
N VAL A 414 -26.63 10.14 -5.85
CA VAL A 414 -27.49 9.14 -5.21
C VAL A 414 -28.67 8.79 -6.08
N ILE A 415 -29.11 7.54 -6.01
CA ILE A 415 -30.27 7.02 -6.74
C ILE A 415 -31.16 6.24 -5.77
N GLY A 416 -32.46 6.50 -5.82
CA GLY A 416 -33.48 5.68 -5.16
C GLY A 416 -33.75 4.44 -5.99
N GLU A 417 -33.58 3.25 -5.41
CA GLU A 417 -33.66 1.99 -6.14
C GLU A 417 -35.04 1.77 -6.78
N ASN A 418 -36.10 2.12 -6.05
CA ASN A 418 -37.48 1.86 -6.46
C ASN A 418 -38.06 3.01 -7.30
N SER A 419 -37.83 4.26 -6.88
CA SER A 419 -38.34 5.44 -7.58
C SER A 419 -37.52 5.81 -8.82
N GLY A 420 -36.24 5.41 -8.89
CA GLY A 420 -35.30 5.92 -9.87
C GLY A 420 -34.92 7.40 -9.64
N SER A 421 -35.39 8.01 -8.56
CA SER A 421 -35.10 9.41 -8.27
C SER A 421 -33.62 9.60 -8.01
N GLN A 422 -33.10 10.75 -8.38
CA GLN A 422 -31.68 11.05 -8.28
C GLN A 422 -31.42 12.45 -7.76
N GLY A 423 -30.20 12.66 -7.30
CA GLY A 423 -29.63 13.97 -7.04
C GLY A 423 -28.14 13.84 -6.72
N THR A 424 -27.41 14.94 -6.82
CA THR A 424 -26.02 15.01 -6.36
C THR A 424 -26.00 15.48 -4.92
N ILE A 425 -25.25 14.81 -4.06
CA ILE A 425 -25.09 15.23 -2.65
C ILE A 425 -24.32 16.54 -2.60
N ASP A 426 -24.98 17.61 -2.15
CA ASP A 426 -24.37 18.91 -1.91
C ASP A 426 -23.78 19.00 -0.49
N SER A 427 -24.56 18.58 0.50
CA SER A 427 -24.12 18.51 1.89
C SER A 427 -24.71 17.30 2.60
N ILE A 428 -24.00 16.87 3.64
CA ILE A 428 -24.44 15.82 4.54
C ILE A 428 -24.61 16.46 5.91
N THR A 429 -25.77 16.28 6.53
CA THR A 429 -26.01 16.68 7.91
C THR A 429 -26.32 15.46 8.76
N ILE A 430 -25.82 15.46 9.99
CA ILE A 430 -26.18 14.45 10.99
C ILE A 430 -26.71 15.25 12.16
N ASN A 431 -27.94 14.96 12.59
CA ASN A 431 -28.51 15.55 13.79
C ASN A 431 -28.38 17.09 13.80
N ASN A 432 -28.73 17.76 12.69
CA ASN A 432 -28.67 19.22 12.48
C ASN A 432 -27.28 19.86 12.50
N LYS A 433 -26.22 19.09 12.26
CA LYS A 433 -24.85 19.60 12.08
C LYS A 433 -24.28 19.08 10.76
N VAL A 434 -23.40 19.83 10.11
CA VAL A 434 -22.85 19.50 8.77
C VAL A 434 -21.64 18.59 8.88
N TYR A 435 -21.68 17.38 8.29
CA TYR A 435 -20.67 16.32 8.35
C TYR A 435 -20.18 15.93 6.95
N ASN A 436 -19.48 16.84 6.28
CA ASN A 436 -19.07 16.59 4.89
C ASN A 436 -18.01 15.48 4.72
N ASP A 437 -17.34 15.00 5.79
CA ASP A 437 -16.24 14.03 5.70
C ASP A 437 -16.24 12.90 6.76
N TRP A 438 -17.27 12.79 7.61
CA TRP A 438 -17.42 11.76 8.67
C TRP A 438 -16.25 11.65 9.66
N ARG A 439 -15.31 12.59 9.69
CA ARG A 439 -14.08 12.45 10.51
C ARG A 439 -14.33 12.61 12.00
N PHE A 440 -15.24 13.49 12.36
CA PHE A 440 -15.56 13.82 13.74
C PHE A 440 -17.06 13.67 13.95
N PHE A 441 -17.46 13.24 15.14
CA PHE A 441 -18.85 13.15 15.54
C PHE A 441 -19.03 13.37 17.02
N ASP A 442 -20.24 13.77 17.41
CA ASP A 442 -20.61 14.00 18.80
C ASP A 442 -21.66 12.96 19.21
N ASN A 443 -21.23 11.99 20.01
CA ASN A 443 -22.11 10.93 20.45
C ASN A 443 -22.95 11.30 21.70
N ARG A 444 -22.95 12.58 22.11
CA ARG A 444 -23.81 13.07 23.19
C ARG A 444 -25.20 13.40 22.64
N SER A 445 -26.21 13.04 23.40
CA SER A 445 -27.56 13.58 23.17
C SER A 445 -27.64 15.00 23.69
N ARG A 446 -28.48 15.83 23.07
CA ARG A 446 -28.69 17.20 23.52
C ARG A 446 -30.17 17.59 23.55
N MET A 447 -30.56 18.39 24.53
CA MET A 447 -31.93 18.89 24.67
C MET A 447 -31.92 20.39 24.88
N ALA A 448 -32.77 21.09 24.14
CA ALA A 448 -32.99 22.52 24.36
C ALA A 448 -33.49 22.74 25.79
N TYR A 449 -33.13 23.86 26.43
CA TYR A 449 -33.56 24.12 27.80
C TYR A 449 -33.70 25.62 28.09
N THR A 450 -34.45 25.95 29.13
CA THR A 450 -34.43 27.26 29.78
C THR A 450 -33.90 27.12 31.20
N ALA A 451 -32.91 27.94 31.56
CA ALA A 451 -32.29 27.91 32.89
C ALA A 451 -33.22 28.51 33.95
N ASN A 452 -33.51 27.76 35.02
CA ASN A 452 -34.37 28.24 36.12
C ASN A 452 -33.60 28.56 37.42
N SER A 453 -32.49 27.88 37.72
CA SER A 453 -31.44 28.31 38.68
C SER A 453 -30.38 27.22 38.92
N GLY A 454 -29.16 27.66 39.27
CA GLY A 454 -28.12 26.83 39.90
C GLY A 454 -27.06 26.25 38.96
N PHE A 455 -25.84 26.08 39.48
CA PHE A 455 -24.75 25.35 38.82
C PHE A 455 -25.04 23.85 38.86
N VAL A 456 -24.71 23.12 37.80
CA VAL A 456 -24.78 21.66 37.76
C VAL A 456 -23.36 21.13 37.68
N ALA A 457 -23.00 20.27 38.63
CA ALA A 457 -21.75 19.56 38.57
C ALA A 457 -21.74 18.61 37.37
N GLU A 458 -20.62 18.54 36.68
CA GLU A 458 -20.36 17.50 35.67
C GLU A 458 -20.61 16.10 36.25
N ASP A 459 -20.96 15.14 35.39
CA ASP A 459 -21.30 13.75 35.74
C ASP A 459 -22.58 13.58 36.60
N ALA A 460 -23.32 14.65 36.90
CA ALA A 460 -24.58 14.58 37.64
C ALA A 460 -25.64 13.76 36.88
N THR A 461 -26.50 13.06 37.63
CA THR A 461 -27.67 12.39 37.06
C THR A 461 -28.80 13.41 36.89
N LEU A 462 -29.29 13.57 35.67
CA LEU A 462 -30.52 14.30 35.35
C LEU A 462 -31.70 13.34 35.38
N TYR A 463 -32.87 13.81 35.80
CA TYR A 463 -34.12 13.07 35.68
C TYR A 463 -35.30 13.98 35.31
N GLN A 464 -36.33 13.40 34.70
CA GLN A 464 -37.54 14.12 34.28
C GLN A 464 -38.77 13.38 34.83
N VAL A 465 -39.67 14.12 35.48
CA VAL A 465 -40.90 13.64 36.15
C VAL A 465 -40.68 12.70 37.33
N SER A 466 -39.98 11.57 37.16
CA SER A 466 -39.72 10.54 38.17
C SER A 466 -38.24 10.16 38.18
N LEU A 467 -37.65 10.08 39.38
CA LEU A 467 -36.24 9.78 39.62
C LEU A 467 -35.74 8.48 38.94
N ASP A 468 -36.62 7.49 38.77
CA ASP A 468 -36.21 6.12 38.47
C ASP A 468 -36.39 5.69 37.02
N THR A 469 -37.12 6.44 36.20
CA THR A 469 -37.57 5.96 34.88
C THR A 469 -37.04 6.75 33.70
N ALA A 470 -36.87 8.07 33.82
CA ALA A 470 -36.32 8.91 32.76
C ALA A 470 -35.09 9.66 33.28
N ASN A 471 -33.89 9.15 33.00
CA ASN A 471 -32.64 9.74 33.49
C ASN A 471 -31.51 9.75 32.45
N ALA A 472 -30.52 10.61 32.68
CA ALA A 472 -29.32 10.72 31.84
C ALA A 472 -28.13 11.23 32.66
N ARG A 473 -26.92 11.07 32.13
CA ARG A 473 -25.68 11.64 32.71
C ARG A 473 -25.33 12.96 32.05
N PHE A 474 -25.36 14.04 32.84
CA PHE A 474 -25.01 15.38 32.43
C PHE A 474 -23.52 15.51 32.15
N HIS A 475 -23.18 16.26 31.10
CA HIS A 475 -21.82 16.63 30.74
C HIS A 475 -21.64 18.14 30.82
N THR A 476 -22.29 18.89 29.93
CA THR A 476 -22.12 20.34 29.83
C THR A 476 -23.41 21.03 29.38
N ALA A 477 -23.43 22.36 29.43
CA ALA A 477 -24.52 23.17 28.89
C ALA A 477 -23.96 24.46 28.25
N ASN A 478 -24.53 24.88 27.11
CA ASN A 478 -24.03 26.05 26.35
C ASN A 478 -25.05 27.20 26.26
N GLY A 479 -25.99 27.29 27.21
CA GLY A 479 -27.06 28.29 27.22
C GLY A 479 -28.23 27.99 26.27
N THR A 480 -28.05 27.11 25.29
CA THR A 480 -29.12 26.64 24.40
C THR A 480 -29.47 25.18 24.67
N TYR A 481 -28.45 24.32 24.79
CA TYR A 481 -28.60 22.88 24.94
C TYR A 481 -27.94 22.37 26.23
N LEU A 482 -28.60 21.40 26.87
CA LEU A 482 -27.99 20.48 27.83
C LEU A 482 -27.41 19.29 27.05
N PHE A 483 -26.17 18.93 27.32
CA PHE A 483 -25.50 17.77 26.74
C PHE A 483 -25.43 16.64 27.75
N PHE A 484 -25.86 15.46 27.34
CA PHE A 484 -25.92 14.29 28.21
C PHE A 484 -25.70 12.98 27.44
N THR A 485 -25.40 11.92 28.18
CA THR A 485 -25.24 10.56 27.67
C THR A 485 -26.06 9.59 28.51
N ASN A 486 -26.16 8.33 28.06
CA ASN A 486 -26.87 7.28 28.78
C ASN A 486 -28.30 7.68 29.12
N ASP A 487 -29.00 8.32 28.17
CA ASP A 487 -30.40 8.66 28.32
C ASP A 487 -31.25 7.38 28.30
N LYS A 488 -31.97 7.16 29.40
CA LYS A 488 -32.83 6.01 29.66
C LYS A 488 -34.27 6.48 29.78
N GLY A 489 -35.19 5.64 29.28
CA GLY A 489 -36.62 5.91 29.32
C GLY A 489 -37.05 7.19 28.58
N PRO A 490 -38.26 7.70 28.86
CA PRO A 490 -38.87 8.78 28.09
C PRO A 490 -38.35 10.17 28.52
N LEU A 491 -37.05 10.42 28.38
CA LEU A 491 -36.51 11.78 28.52
C LEU A 491 -36.93 12.60 27.29
N THR A 492 -38.01 13.37 27.43
CA THR A 492 -38.79 13.97 26.33
C THR A 492 -38.58 15.48 26.26
N ALA A 493 -38.50 16.03 25.05
CA ALA A 493 -38.51 17.46 24.83
C ALA A 493 -39.94 18.02 24.89
N ASP A 494 -40.39 18.32 26.10
CA ASP A 494 -41.68 18.96 26.36
C ASP A 494 -41.46 20.22 27.22
N PRO A 495 -41.77 21.42 26.69
CA PRO A 495 -41.68 22.69 27.43
C PRO A 495 -42.41 22.74 28.78
N ASN A 496 -43.37 21.83 29.02
CA ASN A 496 -44.11 21.77 30.28
C ASN A 496 -43.44 20.88 31.34
N LEU A 497 -42.35 20.19 30.98
CA LEU A 497 -41.65 19.28 31.87
C LEU A 497 -40.35 19.90 32.41
N ARG A 498 -40.07 19.60 33.68
CA ARG A 498 -38.83 20.03 34.34
C ARG A 498 -37.79 18.92 34.33
N ILE A 499 -36.54 19.31 34.13
CA ILE A 499 -35.36 18.48 34.32
C ILE A 499 -34.77 18.82 35.68
N LEU A 500 -34.66 17.81 36.52
CA LEU A 500 -34.17 17.92 37.88
C LEU A 500 -32.79 17.27 37.99
N VAL A 501 -31.94 17.84 38.84
CA VAL A 501 -30.57 17.35 39.06
C VAL A 501 -30.53 16.53 40.35
N ALA A 502 -29.95 15.33 40.29
CA ALA A 502 -29.88 14.45 41.46
C ALA A 502 -29.05 15.09 42.57
N ASN A 503 -29.56 15.03 43.80
CA ASN A 503 -28.90 15.59 44.98
C ASN A 503 -28.58 17.10 44.90
N SER A 504 -29.34 17.85 44.10
CA SER A 504 -29.20 19.31 43.97
C SER A 504 -30.56 20.00 43.91
N ALA A 505 -30.60 21.29 44.28
CA ALA A 505 -31.75 22.16 44.06
C ALA A 505 -31.83 22.70 42.61
N SER A 506 -30.77 22.48 41.81
CA SER A 506 -30.70 22.92 40.42
C SER A 506 -31.75 22.24 39.54
N SER A 507 -32.36 23.02 38.66
CA SER A 507 -33.37 22.54 37.72
C SER A 507 -33.43 23.38 36.46
N PHE A 508 -33.96 22.77 35.41
CA PHE A 508 -34.18 23.37 34.10
C PHE A 508 -35.61 23.09 33.64
N ASP A 509 -36.12 23.96 32.78
CA ASP A 509 -37.30 23.60 31.99
C ASP A 509 -36.82 23.02 30.67
N ALA A 510 -37.35 21.85 30.31
CA ALA A 510 -37.04 21.24 29.02
C ALA A 510 -37.53 22.15 27.89
N GLY A 511 -36.86 22.14 26.76
CA GLY A 511 -37.29 22.82 25.55
C GLY A 511 -38.12 21.90 24.64
N SER A 512 -38.47 22.41 23.47
CA SER A 512 -39.25 21.67 22.45
C SER A 512 -38.41 20.79 21.53
N THR A 513 -37.09 20.75 21.70
CA THR A 513 -36.18 19.99 20.83
C THR A 513 -35.26 19.08 21.64
N LYS A 514 -35.22 17.79 21.26
CA LYS A 514 -34.19 16.82 21.68
C LYS A 514 -33.56 16.24 20.43
N VAL A 515 -32.25 16.18 20.42
CA VAL A 515 -31.44 15.55 19.37
C VAL A 515 -30.72 14.37 20.01
N THR A 516 -30.83 13.20 19.38
CA THR A 516 -30.20 11.96 19.84
C THR A 516 -28.70 11.92 19.52
N SER A 517 -28.03 10.86 19.94
CA SER A 517 -26.64 10.61 19.61
C SER A 517 -26.44 10.36 18.11
N ASP A 518 -25.29 10.73 17.57
CA ASP A 518 -24.94 10.51 16.16
C ASP A 518 -24.85 9.02 15.78
N ILE A 519 -24.35 8.18 16.70
CA ILE A 519 -24.25 6.74 16.48
C ILE A 519 -25.54 6.06 16.97
N VAL A 520 -26.03 5.12 16.17
CA VAL A 520 -27.10 4.19 16.54
C VAL A 520 -26.65 3.37 17.75
N LYS A 521 -27.41 3.44 18.85
CA LYS A 521 -27.10 2.70 20.08
C LYS A 521 -26.91 1.21 19.78
N LEU A 522 -25.85 0.61 20.33
CA LEU A 522 -25.47 -0.80 20.13
C LEU A 522 -25.08 -1.16 18.68
N SER A 523 -24.84 -0.18 17.81
CA SER A 523 -24.22 -0.43 16.51
C SER A 523 -22.70 -0.47 16.58
N GLY A 524 -22.10 -1.24 15.69
CA GLY A 524 -20.66 -1.48 15.64
C GLY A 524 -20.15 -2.46 16.69
N GLU A 525 -18.87 -2.78 16.58
CA GLU A 525 -18.16 -3.72 17.44
C GLU A 525 -16.99 -3.01 18.10
N VAL A 526 -16.88 -3.11 19.43
CA VAL A 526 -15.74 -2.54 20.14
C VAL A 526 -14.55 -3.49 20.05
N VAL A 527 -13.51 -3.06 19.35
CA VAL A 527 -12.28 -3.84 19.11
C VAL A 527 -11.23 -3.58 20.19
N TYR A 528 -11.23 -2.37 20.75
CA TYR A 528 -10.25 -1.94 21.75
C TYR A 528 -10.87 -0.94 22.69
N ILE A 529 -10.52 -1.01 23.98
CA ILE A 529 -10.79 0.03 24.98
C ILE A 529 -9.55 0.13 25.86
N GLU A 530 -9.09 1.36 26.10
CA GLU A 530 -8.08 1.68 27.08
C GLU A 530 -8.61 2.74 28.04
N ASN A 531 -8.32 2.55 29.32
CA ASN A 531 -8.63 3.52 30.37
C ASN A 531 -7.33 4.23 30.76
N ASN A 532 -7.38 5.55 30.73
CA ASN A 532 -6.30 6.43 31.11
C ASN A 532 -6.71 7.26 32.33
N THR A 533 -5.72 7.82 33.01
CA THR A 533 -5.97 8.95 33.91
C THR A 533 -6.62 10.09 33.12
N PRO A 534 -7.42 10.96 33.76
CA PRO A 534 -8.05 12.09 33.06
C PRO A 534 -7.01 12.93 32.33
N ILE A 535 -7.25 13.18 31.04
CA ILE A 535 -6.43 14.05 30.21
C ILE A 535 -7.27 15.28 29.89
N THR A 536 -6.81 16.43 30.39
CA THR A 536 -7.47 17.71 30.19
C THR A 536 -7.29 18.21 28.78
N ARG A 537 -8.40 18.67 28.19
CA ARG A 537 -8.46 19.25 26.85
C ARG A 537 -8.35 20.78 26.91
N SER A 538 -7.93 21.39 25.81
CA SER A 538 -7.87 22.85 25.68
C SER A 538 -8.08 23.27 24.22
N ASN A 539 -8.65 24.45 24.02
CA ASN A 539 -8.77 25.06 22.69
C ASN A 539 -7.44 25.62 22.14
N THR A 540 -6.35 25.54 22.91
CA THR A 540 -5.01 25.95 22.49
C THR A 540 -4.04 24.79 22.23
N GLN A 541 -4.51 23.55 22.35
CA GLN A 541 -3.65 22.37 22.23
C GLN A 541 -4.18 21.37 21.18
N SER A 542 -3.27 20.51 20.72
CA SER A 542 -3.61 19.34 19.92
C SER A 542 -3.17 18.08 20.66
N GLU A 543 -4.00 17.05 20.65
CA GLU A 543 -3.71 15.77 21.25
C GLU A 543 -3.49 14.71 20.17
N THR A 544 -2.41 13.94 20.25
CA THR A 544 -2.16 12.83 19.31
C THR A 544 -2.14 11.52 20.08
N ALA A 545 -2.92 10.55 19.61
CA ALA A 545 -2.94 9.21 20.13
C ALA A 545 -2.38 8.24 19.10
N LYS A 546 -1.43 7.40 19.53
CA LYS A 546 -0.81 6.35 18.73
C LYS A 546 -1.10 5.01 19.39
N ILE A 547 -1.79 4.12 18.68
CA ILE A 547 -2.14 2.78 19.15
C ILE A 547 -1.36 1.77 18.32
N VAL A 548 -0.62 0.89 18.99
CA VAL A 548 0.10 -0.21 18.33
C VAL A 548 -0.60 -1.52 18.66
N ILE A 549 -1.21 -2.15 17.66
CA ILE A 549 -1.94 -3.41 17.80
C ILE A 549 -1.04 -4.55 17.32
N LYS A 550 -0.87 -5.58 18.16
CA LYS A 550 -0.19 -6.82 17.80
C LYS A 550 -1.24 -7.87 17.42
N PHE A 551 -1.07 -8.51 16.27
CA PHE A 551 -1.97 -9.55 15.75
C PHE A 551 -1.29 -10.91 15.72
#